data_AF-A0A9D2W3A0-F1
#
_entry.id   AF-A0A9D2W3A0-F1
#
_cell.length_a   1.000
_cell.length_b   1.000
_cell.length_c   1.000
_cell.angle_alpha   90.00
_cell.angle_beta   90.00
_cell.angle_gamma   90.00
#
_symmetry.space_group_name_H-M   'P 1'
#
loop_
_entity.id
_entity.type
_entity.pdbx_description
1 polymer ?
#
loop_
_entity_poly.entity_id
_entity_poly.type
_entity_poly.pdbx_seq_one_letter_code
_entity_poly.pdbx_strand_id
1 'polypeptide(L)'
;MATMKNLWGTVCGLALATALFSGCNRIKGYVSTLRGDDRNPPVARVYDTYLYRSDLRNIVPKGSSPQDSTAIVSRYIDAWITRQLILKTAQMNMPEGDLEKEIADFRELLLTGRYEQKIISERLDTLVN
;
A
#
# COMPACT_ATOMS: atom_id res chain seq x y z
N MET A 1 2.11 76.64 9.04
CA MET A 1 1.06 75.69 9.44
C MET A 1 0.74 74.78 8.25
N ALA A 2 1.53 73.73 8.00
CA ALA A 2 1.22 72.73 6.95
C ALA A 2 2.15 71.50 7.01
N THR A 3 2.07 70.65 8.05
CA THR A 3 2.67 69.29 8.03
C THR A 3 1.94 68.29 8.95
N MET A 4 0.59 68.33 9.02
CA MET A 4 -0.14 67.48 9.98
C MET A 4 -1.33 66.70 9.38
N LYS A 5 -1.22 66.23 8.12
CA LYS A 5 -2.25 65.37 7.51
C LYS A 5 -1.73 64.06 6.90
N ASN A 6 -0.41 63.87 6.81
CA ASN A 6 0.17 62.78 6.02
C ASN A 6 0.80 61.67 6.89
N LEU A 7 0.66 61.76 8.21
CA LEU A 7 1.26 60.81 9.16
C LEU A 7 0.32 59.64 9.53
N TRP A 8 -1.00 59.81 9.42
CA TRP A 8 -1.96 58.74 9.73
C TRP A 8 -2.04 57.67 8.62
N GLY A 9 -1.84 58.06 7.35
CA GLY A 9 -1.85 57.11 6.23
C GLY A 9 -0.64 56.16 6.23
N THR A 10 0.53 56.64 6.66
CA THR A 10 1.76 55.83 6.71
C THR A 10 1.79 54.91 7.92
N VAL A 11 1.26 55.35 9.07
CA VAL A 11 1.16 54.53 10.30
C VAL A 11 0.17 53.37 10.12
N CYS A 12 -0.95 53.59 9.42
CA CYS A 12 -1.92 52.52 9.14
C CYS A 12 -1.39 51.49 8.13
N GLY A 13 -0.60 51.94 7.14
CA GLY A 13 0.02 51.06 6.15
C GLY A 13 1.09 50.13 6.73
N LEU A 14 1.88 50.59 7.72
CA LEU A 14 2.95 49.77 8.32
C LEU A 14 2.41 48.71 9.30
N ALA A 15 1.28 48.98 9.96
CA ALA A 15 0.66 48.05 10.92
C ALA A 15 0.03 46.82 10.23
N LEU A 16 -0.49 46.96 9.02
CA LEU A 16 -1.06 45.84 8.24
C LEU A 16 0.00 44.88 7.68
N ALA A 17 1.25 45.32 7.50
CA ALA A 17 2.31 44.48 6.95
C ALA A 17 2.92 43.49 7.97
N THR A 18 2.84 43.77 9.27
CA THR A 18 3.44 42.91 10.31
C THR A 18 2.55 41.75 10.75
N ALA A 19 1.25 41.79 10.44
CA ALA A 19 0.29 40.73 10.80
C ALA A 19 0.33 39.50 9.88
N LEU A 20 1.04 39.54 8.75
CA LEU A 20 1.05 38.46 7.76
C LEU A 20 2.26 37.52 7.83
N PHE A 21 3.27 37.79 8.68
CA PHE A 21 4.50 36.99 8.72
C PHE A 21 4.53 35.88 9.80
N SER A 22 3.60 35.86 10.76
CA SER A 22 3.60 34.86 11.86
C SER A 22 2.73 33.61 11.58
N GLY A 23 2.39 33.36 10.31
CA GLY A 23 1.43 32.31 9.91
C GLY A 23 1.99 30.91 9.63
N CYS A 24 3.29 30.66 9.77
CA CYS A 24 3.89 29.37 9.35
C CYS A 24 4.61 28.63 10.49
N ASN A 25 3.87 28.09 11.48
CA ASN A 25 4.40 26.97 12.27
C ASN A 25 3.33 26.01 12.86
N ARG A 26 2.05 26.09 12.47
CA ARG A 26 0.99 25.23 13.02
C ARG A 26 0.71 23.91 12.29
N ILE A 27 1.42 23.60 11.20
CA ILE A 27 1.13 22.42 10.34
C ILE A 27 2.00 21.21 10.68
N LYS A 28 3.10 21.35 11.44
CA LYS A 28 4.03 20.24 11.71
C LYS A 28 3.46 19.11 12.59
N GLY A 29 2.42 19.37 13.39
CA GLY A 29 1.88 18.41 14.36
C GLY A 29 0.90 17.36 13.80
N TYR A 30 0.28 17.60 12.63
CA TYR A 30 -0.68 16.65 12.05
C TYR A 30 0.00 15.52 11.25
N VAL A 31 1.27 15.67 10.90
CA VAL A 31 2.05 14.74 10.06
C VAL A 31 2.74 13.62 10.86
N SER A 32 2.69 13.62 12.19
CA SER A 32 3.31 12.55 12.99
C SER A 32 2.41 11.32 13.19
N THR A 33 1.10 11.43 12.97
CA THR A 33 0.12 10.36 13.26
C THR A 33 -0.15 9.40 12.09
N LEU A 34 0.43 9.64 10.91
CA LEU A 34 0.35 8.75 9.74
C LEU A 34 1.53 7.77 9.63
N ARG A 35 2.41 7.75 10.63
CA ARG A 35 3.52 6.79 10.68
C ARG A 35 2.97 5.41 11.04
N GLY A 36 2.66 4.61 10.02
CA GLY A 36 2.58 3.16 10.16
C GLY A 36 3.90 2.60 10.71
N ASP A 37 3.87 1.41 11.30
CA ASP A 37 5.00 0.75 11.98
C ASP A 37 6.34 1.08 11.28
N ASP A 38 7.19 1.86 11.96
CA ASP A 38 8.49 2.30 11.45
C ASP A 38 9.37 1.12 11.01
N ARG A 39 9.09 -0.10 11.50
CA ARG A 39 9.82 -1.32 11.16
C ARG A 39 9.36 -1.95 9.84
N ASN A 40 8.15 -1.67 9.38
CA ASN A 40 7.61 -2.23 8.13
C ASN A 40 6.70 -1.21 7.41
N PRO A 41 7.28 -0.16 6.81
CA PRO A 41 6.49 0.86 6.14
C PRO A 41 5.73 0.27 4.94
N PRO A 42 4.49 0.72 4.69
CA PRO A 42 3.76 0.37 3.47
C PRO A 42 4.45 0.98 2.26
N VAL A 43 4.53 0.20 1.18
CA VAL A 43 5.16 0.58 -0.10
C VAL A 43 4.14 1.00 -1.16
N ALA A 44 2.92 0.49 -1.07
CA ALA A 44 1.79 0.88 -1.93
C ALA A 44 0.47 0.67 -1.20
N ARG A 45 -0.59 1.34 -1.66
CA ARG A 45 -1.95 1.22 -1.10
C ARG A 45 -2.99 1.29 -2.22
N VAL A 46 -3.96 0.39 -2.18
CA VAL A 46 -5.14 0.40 -3.05
C VAL A 46 -6.37 0.26 -2.16
N TYR A 47 -7.18 1.32 -2.06
CA TYR A 47 -8.28 1.43 -1.07
C TYR A 47 -7.78 1.15 0.37
N ASP A 48 -8.33 0.11 0.99
CA ASP A 48 -8.01 -0.33 2.35
C ASP A 48 -6.96 -1.46 2.38
N THR A 49 -6.44 -1.86 1.21
CA THR A 49 -5.39 -2.87 1.09
C THR A 49 -4.02 -2.21 0.97
N TYR A 50 -3.06 -2.70 1.76
CA TYR A 50 -1.70 -2.18 1.82
C TYR A 50 -0.71 -3.26 1.39
N LEU A 51 0.28 -2.85 0.60
CA LEU A 51 1.45 -3.67 0.28
C LEU A 51 2.58 -3.24 1.20
N TYR A 52 3.24 -4.18 1.86
CA TYR A 52 4.31 -3.89 2.81
C TYR A 52 5.68 -4.29 2.27
N ARG A 53 6.73 -3.68 2.83
CA ARG A 53 8.11 -4.03 2.49
C ARG A 53 8.42 -5.51 2.80
N SER A 54 7.76 -6.09 3.80
CA SER A 54 7.82 -7.53 4.09
C SER A 54 7.47 -8.42 2.92
N ASP A 55 6.48 -8.01 2.13
CA ASP A 55 5.91 -8.81 1.05
C ASP A 55 6.84 -8.84 -0.18
N LEU A 56 7.83 -7.94 -0.21
CA LEU A 56 8.82 -7.83 -1.27
C LEU A 56 10.13 -8.58 -0.97
N ARG A 57 10.30 -9.19 0.21
CA ARG A 57 11.63 -9.76 0.60
C ARG A 57 12.11 -10.90 -0.30
N ASN A 58 11.20 -11.60 -0.97
CA ASN A 58 11.51 -12.80 -1.76
C ASN A 58 11.28 -12.63 -3.26
N ILE A 59 11.00 -11.42 -3.74
CA ILE A 59 10.71 -11.19 -5.17
C ILE A 59 11.98 -10.96 -6.00
N VAL A 60 13.07 -10.52 -5.37
CA VAL A 60 14.34 -10.23 -6.05
C VAL A 60 15.26 -11.46 -5.96
N PRO A 61 15.70 -12.04 -7.09
CA PRO A 61 16.66 -13.13 -7.11
C PRO A 61 18.00 -12.76 -6.45
N LYS A 62 18.66 -13.74 -5.83
CA LYS A 62 20.00 -13.54 -5.29
C LYS A 62 20.98 -13.26 -6.44
N GLY A 63 21.78 -12.21 -6.32
CA GLY A 63 22.78 -11.82 -7.33
C GLY A 63 22.29 -10.83 -8.38
N SER A 64 21.06 -10.30 -8.27
CA SER A 64 20.58 -9.23 -9.15
C SER A 64 21.37 -7.92 -8.95
N SER A 65 21.62 -7.20 -10.06
CA SER A 65 22.19 -5.86 -10.00
C SER A 65 21.24 -4.89 -9.29
N PRO A 66 21.71 -3.76 -8.74
CA PRO A 66 20.83 -2.75 -8.15
C PRO A 66 19.75 -2.23 -9.11
N GLN A 67 20.11 -2.07 -10.39
CA GLN A 67 19.21 -1.59 -11.45
C GLN A 67 18.12 -2.63 -11.73
N ASP A 68 18.50 -3.89 -11.92
CA ASP A 68 17.56 -4.98 -12.19
C ASP A 68 16.64 -5.22 -10.99
N SER A 69 17.21 -5.20 -9.78
CA SER A 69 16.45 -5.34 -8.53
C SER A 69 15.36 -4.28 -8.41
N THR A 70 15.69 -3.02 -8.72
CA THR A 70 14.74 -1.91 -8.68
C THR A 70 13.64 -2.09 -9.73
N ALA A 71 14.01 -2.47 -10.96
CA ALA A 71 13.04 -2.71 -12.03
C ALA A 71 12.09 -3.87 -11.71
N ILE A 72 12.59 -4.97 -11.12
CA ILE A 72 11.78 -6.11 -10.67
C ILE A 72 10.77 -5.66 -9.63
N VAL A 73 11.22 -4.93 -8.60
CA VAL A 73 10.34 -4.43 -7.53
C VAL A 73 9.27 -3.50 -8.08
N SER A 74 9.64 -2.54 -8.95
CA SER A 74 8.68 -1.62 -9.56
C SER A 74 7.60 -2.37 -10.34
N ARG A 75 8.01 -3.28 -11.23
CA ARG A 75 7.07 -4.08 -12.03
C ARG A 75 6.15 -4.93 -11.17
N TYR A 76 6.66 -5.48 -10.06
CA TYR A 76 5.85 -6.23 -9.11
C TYR A 76 4.79 -5.35 -8.44
N ILE A 77 5.17 -4.15 -8.00
CA ILE A 77 4.26 -3.19 -7.38
C ILE A 77 3.17 -2.78 -8.37
N ASP A 78 3.53 -2.44 -9.61
CA ASP A 78 2.57 -2.06 -10.65
C ASP A 78 1.57 -3.19 -10.92
N ALA A 79 2.08 -4.42 -11.13
CA ALA A 79 1.23 -5.58 -11.33
C ALA A 79 0.33 -5.86 -10.12
N TRP A 80 0.83 -5.65 -8.90
CA TRP A 80 0.03 -5.78 -7.69
C TRP A 80 -1.10 -4.75 -7.65
N ILE A 81 -0.83 -3.47 -7.95
CA ILE A 81 -1.84 -2.41 -8.00
C ILE A 81 -2.93 -2.77 -9.01
N THR A 82 -2.55 -3.14 -10.24
CA THR A 82 -3.51 -3.53 -11.28
C THR A 82 -4.39 -4.69 -10.82
N ARG A 83 -3.82 -5.73 -10.21
CA ARG A 83 -4.60 -6.86 -9.67
C ARG A 83 -5.59 -6.42 -8.60
N GLN A 84 -5.17 -5.58 -7.66
CA GLN A 84 -6.07 -5.10 -6.60
C GLN A 84 -7.25 -4.28 -7.17
N LEU A 85 -7.00 -3.45 -8.18
CA LEU A 85 -8.06 -2.69 -8.86
C LEU A 85 -9.05 -3.63 -9.56
N ILE A 86 -8.55 -4.60 -10.35
CA ILE A 86 -9.40 -5.57 -11.05
C ILE A 86 -10.24 -6.38 -10.05
N LEU A 87 -9.61 -6.88 -8.99
CA LEU A 87 -10.31 -7.63 -7.94
C LEU A 87 -11.43 -6.80 -7.31
N LYS A 88 -11.15 -5.52 -7.00
CA LYS A 88 -12.16 -4.64 -6.43
C LYS A 88 -13.31 -4.38 -7.41
N THR A 89 -13.00 -4.18 -8.68
CA THR A 89 -14.02 -4.02 -9.73
C THR A 89 -14.85 -5.28 -9.92
N ALA A 90 -14.23 -6.47 -9.88
CA ALA A 90 -14.95 -7.74 -9.99
C ALA A 90 -15.93 -7.92 -8.84
N GLN A 91 -15.50 -7.68 -7.59
CA GLN A 91 -16.35 -7.76 -6.40
C GLN A 91 -17.56 -6.83 -6.45
N MET A 92 -17.42 -5.63 -7.04
CA MET A 92 -18.54 -4.69 -7.15
C MET A 92 -19.56 -5.10 -8.21
N ASN A 93 -19.16 -5.88 -9.23
CA ASN A 93 -19.96 -6.16 -10.42
C ASN A 93 -20.46 -7.60 -10.51
N MET A 94 -19.96 -8.53 -9.68
CA MET A 94 -20.35 -9.94 -9.71
C MET A 94 -21.20 -10.31 -8.49
N PRO A 95 -22.29 -11.08 -8.66
CA PRO A 95 -23.06 -11.61 -7.53
C PRO A 95 -22.22 -12.63 -6.76
N GLU A 96 -22.17 -12.50 -5.42
CA GLU A 96 -21.33 -13.37 -4.58
C GLU A 96 -21.75 -14.86 -4.69
N GLY A 97 -23.04 -15.16 -4.77
CA GLY A 97 -23.58 -16.51 -4.53
C GLY A 97 -23.07 -17.67 -5.41
N ASP A 98 -22.58 -17.42 -6.62
CA ASP A 98 -21.99 -18.48 -7.46
C ASP A 98 -20.54 -18.80 -7.03
N LEU A 99 -19.84 -17.82 -6.45
CA LEU A 99 -18.44 -17.94 -6.05
C LEU A 99 -18.26 -18.83 -4.82
N GLU A 100 -19.14 -18.77 -3.82
CA GLU A 100 -19.00 -19.65 -2.64
C GLU A 100 -19.10 -21.13 -3.00
N LYS A 101 -19.97 -21.47 -3.94
CA LYS A 101 -20.11 -22.84 -4.43
C LYS A 101 -18.86 -23.29 -5.18
N GLU A 102 -18.34 -22.45 -6.08
CA GLU A 102 -17.09 -22.74 -6.79
C GLU A 102 -15.90 -22.91 -5.84
N ILE A 103 -15.83 -22.09 -4.78
CA ILE A 103 -14.80 -22.21 -3.74
C ILE A 103 -14.94 -23.53 -2.98
N ALA A 104 -16.16 -23.95 -2.66
CA ALA A 104 -16.42 -25.21 -1.98
C ALA A 104 -15.97 -26.41 -2.82
N ASP A 105 -16.36 -26.43 -4.11
CA ASP A 105 -16.00 -27.50 -5.06
C ASP A 105 -14.47 -27.55 -5.26
N PHE A 106 -13.83 -26.39 -5.42
CA PHE A 106 -12.37 -26.33 -5.56
C PHE A 106 -11.64 -26.80 -4.30
N ARG A 107 -12.17 -26.49 -3.12
CA ARG A 107 -11.62 -26.97 -1.85
C ARG A 107 -11.71 -28.50 -1.74
N GLU A 108 -12.84 -29.09 -2.11
CA GLU A 108 -13.00 -30.54 -2.13
C GLU A 108 -11.97 -31.19 -3.05
N LEU A 109 -11.84 -30.68 -4.28
CA LEU A 109 -10.85 -31.16 -5.26
C LEU A 109 -9.41 -31.13 -4.70
N LEU A 110 -9.02 -30.01 -4.07
CA LEU A 110 -7.70 -29.86 -3.48
C LEU A 110 -7.45 -30.85 -2.32
N LEU A 111 -8.45 -31.10 -1.49
CA LEU A 111 -8.33 -32.03 -0.36
C LEU A 111 -8.18 -33.47 -0.84
N THR A 112 -9.02 -33.89 -1.79
CA THR A 112 -8.97 -35.23 -2.37
C THR A 112 -7.61 -35.49 -3.03
N GLY A 113 -7.15 -34.57 -3.88
CA GLY A 113 -5.86 -34.73 -4.56
C GLY A 113 -4.68 -34.79 -3.58
N ARG A 114 -4.69 -34.00 -2.50
CA ARG A 114 -3.66 -34.07 -1.44
C ARG A 114 -3.70 -35.40 -0.68
N TYR A 115 -4.90 -35.92 -0.41
CA TYR A 115 -5.05 -37.19 0.27
C TYR A 115 -4.56 -38.35 -0.60
N GLU A 116 -4.92 -38.37 -1.89
CA GLU A 116 -4.42 -39.37 -2.84
C GLU A 116 -2.89 -39.35 -2.93
N GLN A 117 -2.28 -38.16 -3.04
CA GLN A 117 -0.82 -38.00 -3.04
C GLN A 117 -0.19 -38.57 -1.76
N LYS A 118 -0.80 -38.32 -0.61
CA LYS A 118 -0.34 -38.86 0.69
C LYS A 118 -0.40 -40.39 0.71
N ILE A 119 -1.50 -40.98 0.26
CA ILE A 119 -1.63 -42.45 0.21
C ILE A 119 -0.63 -43.06 -0.77
N ILE A 120 -0.37 -42.41 -1.90
CA ILE A 120 0.65 -42.86 -2.86
C ILE A 120 2.03 -42.82 -2.21
N SER A 121 2.41 -41.72 -1.54
CA SER A 121 3.71 -41.63 -0.87
C SER A 121 3.88 -42.68 0.22
N GLU A 122 2.86 -42.91 1.06
CA GLU A 122 2.90 -43.93 2.11
C GLU A 122 3.07 -45.34 1.53
N ARG A 123 2.41 -45.65 0.42
CA ARG A 123 2.56 -46.96 -0.26
C ARG A 123 3.91 -47.12 -0.93
N LEU A 124 4.45 -46.07 -1.56
CA LEU A 124 5.79 -46.12 -2.16
C LEU A 124 6.87 -46.33 -1.10
N ASP A 125 6.75 -45.69 0.07
CA ASP A 125 7.70 -45.88 1.18
C ASP A 125 7.66 -47.32 1.75
N THR A 126 6.49 -47.98 1.74
CA THR A 126 6.38 -49.39 2.17
C THR A 126 6.92 -50.41 1.16
N LEU A 127 7.04 -50.05 -0.12
CA LEU A 127 7.50 -50.95 -1.19
C LEU A 127 9.01 -50.86 -1.43
N VAL A 128 9.67 -49.82 -0.92
CA VAL A 128 11.09 -49.52 -1.14
C VAL A 128 12.00 -49.99 0.01
N ASN A 129 11.46 -50.72 0.99
CA ASN A 129 12.23 -51.32 2.09
C ASN A 129 12.29 -52.85 2.00
#